data_AF-A0A7C3LMD3-F1
#
_entry.id   AF-A0A7C3LMD3-F1
#
_cell.length_a   1.000
_cell.length_b   1.000
_cell.length_c   1.000
_cell.angle_alpha   90.00
_cell.angle_beta   90.00
_cell.angle_gamma   90.00
#
_symmetry.space_group_name_H-M   'P 1'
#
loop_
_entity.id
_entity.type
_entity.pdbx_description
1 polymer ?
#
loop_
_entity_poly.entity_id
_entity_poly.type
_entity_poly.pdbx_seq_one_letter_code
_entity_poly.pdbx_strand_id
1 'polypeptide(L)' 'MIHTVWRSCRMLSPEEFKNLSLLARLNPDDPSIANIRDDFNRILEFVNQINEIDTAGVEDFDGYTERNVVRKDE' A
#
# COMPACT_ATOMS: atom_id res chain seq x y z
N MET A 1 -12.84 14.82 0.86
CA MET A 1 -11.52 15.46 0.69
C MET A 1 -10.42 14.40 0.89
N ILE A 2 -10.37 13.36 0.05
CA ILE A 2 -9.42 12.22 0.18
C ILE A 2 -8.88 11.76 -1.20
N HIS A 3 -8.98 12.58 -2.25
CA HIS A 3 -8.70 12.18 -3.64
C HIS A 3 -7.21 12.11 -4.04
N THR A 4 -6.25 12.11 -3.10
CA THR A 4 -4.87 12.49 -3.43
C THR A 4 -3.75 11.61 -2.87
N VAL A 5 -3.99 10.35 -2.54
CA VAL A 5 -2.93 9.52 -1.93
C VAL A 5 -2.20 8.57 -2.90
N TRP A 6 -2.82 8.11 -3.98
CA TRP A 6 -2.27 7.00 -4.79
C TRP A 6 -1.45 7.39 -6.03
N ARG A 7 -1.03 8.65 -6.18
CA ARG A 7 -0.54 9.15 -7.48
C ARG A 7 0.83 8.66 -7.96
N SER A 8 1.58 7.88 -7.20
CA SER A 8 2.81 7.24 -7.73
C SER A 8 3.35 6.17 -6.79
N CYS A 9 3.27 4.89 -7.16
CA CYS A 9 4.06 3.83 -6.52
C CYS A 9 5.48 3.87 -7.10
N ARG A 10 6.26 4.91 -6.80
CA ARG A 10 7.66 4.99 -7.25
C ARG A 10 8.54 3.98 -6.50
N MET A 11 9.69 3.65 -7.08
CA MET A 11 10.71 2.85 -6.38
C MET A 11 11.11 3.50 -5.06
N LEU A 12 11.26 2.69 -4.02
CA LEU A 12 11.70 3.13 -2.70
C LEU A 12 13.22 3.25 -2.64
N SER A 13 13.69 4.37 -2.11
CA SER A 13 15.06 4.54 -1.67
C SER A 13 15.40 3.64 -0.48
N PRO A 14 16.69 3.39 -0.17
CA PRO A 14 17.08 2.61 0.99
C PRO A 14 16.52 3.17 2.31
N GLU A 15 16.45 4.49 2.44
CA GLU A 15 15.93 5.18 3.62
C GLU A 15 14.41 4.99 3.76
N GLU A 16 13.65 5.16 2.68
CA GLU A 16 12.20 4.92 2.69
C GLU A 16 11.89 3.44 3.01
N PHE A 17 12.66 2.51 2.46
CA PHE A 17 12.50 1.09 2.77
C PHE A 17 12.84 0.77 4.24
N LYS A 18 13.87 1.41 4.81
CA LYS A 18 14.19 1.32 6.24
C LYS A 18 13.03 1.83 7.09
N ASN A 19 12.47 2.98 6.76
CA ASN A 19 11.33 3.56 7.47
C ASN A 19 10.09 2.65 7.37
N LEU A 20 9.80 2.11 6.19
CA LEU A 20 8.72 1.14 5.98
C LEU A 20 8.91 -0.13 6.83
N SER A 21 10.15 -0.65 6.87
CA SER A 21 10.49 -1.82 7.68
C SER A 21 10.22 -1.56 9.16
N LEU A 22 10.59 -0.38 9.67
CA LEU A 22 10.30 0.02 11.05
C LEU A 22 8.80 0.11 11.34
N LEU A 23 8.01 0.68 10.42
CA LEU A 23 6.54 0.73 10.55
C LEU A 23 5.91 -0.66 10.60
N ALA A 24 6.45 -1.60 9.81
CA ALA A 24 6.03 -2.99 9.79
C ALA A 24 6.61 -3.84 10.95
N ARG A 25 7.41 -3.23 11.85
CA ARG A 25 8.14 -3.90 12.94
C ARG A 25 9.12 -4.97 12.47
N LEU A 26 9.71 -4.79 11.28
CA LEU A 26 10.81 -5.58 10.76
C LEU A 26 12.14 -4.91 11.13
N ASN A 27 13.16 -5.72 11.44
CA ASN A 27 14.50 -5.21 11.71
C ASN A 27 15.19 -4.83 10.37
N PRO A 28 15.48 -3.55 10.10
CA PRO A 28 16.08 -3.11 8.85
C PRO A 28 17.52 -3.61 8.63
N ASP A 29 18.22 -3.98 9.70
CA ASP A 29 19.60 -4.46 9.66
C ASP A 29 19.69 -6.00 9.55
N ASP A 30 18.55 -6.68 9.40
CA ASP A 30 18.50 -8.13 9.21
C ASP A 30 18.95 -8.51 7.78
N PRO A 31 20.00 -9.32 7.61
CA PRO A 31 20.49 -9.70 6.28
C PRO A 31 19.48 -10.51 5.47
N SER A 32 18.50 -11.16 6.10
CA SER A 32 17.44 -11.91 5.40
C SER A 32 16.52 -11.03 4.57
N ILE A 33 16.44 -9.73 4.89
CA ILE A 33 15.57 -8.78 4.19
C ILE A 33 16.31 -7.92 3.16
N ALA A 34 17.62 -8.11 2.99
CA ALA A 34 18.46 -7.29 2.12
C ALA A 34 17.97 -7.26 0.66
N ASN A 35 17.43 -8.38 0.17
CA ASN A 35 16.90 -8.50 -1.20
C ASN A 35 15.42 -8.10 -1.31
N ILE A 36 14.70 -8.00 -0.19
CA ILE A 36 13.26 -7.73 -0.19
C ILE A 36 12.95 -6.35 -0.77
N ARG A 37 13.84 -5.36 -0.60
CA ARG A 37 13.66 -4.04 -1.20
C ARG A 37 13.57 -4.12 -2.72
N ASP A 38 14.44 -4.90 -3.35
CA ASP A 38 14.50 -4.97 -4.80
C ASP A 38 13.27 -5.72 -5.35
N ASP A 39 12.83 -6.78 -4.67
CA ASP A 39 11.57 -7.46 -5.00
C ASP A 39 10.34 -6.56 -4.77
N PHE A 40 10.32 -5.80 -3.69
CA PHE A 40 9.25 -4.83 -3.41
C PHE A 40 9.18 -3.75 -4.50
N ASN A 41 10.32 -3.25 -4.96
CA ASN A 41 10.36 -2.29 -6.06
C ASN A 41 9.82 -2.87 -7.37
N ARG A 42 10.08 -4.15 -7.68
CA ARG A 42 9.45 -4.84 -8.83
C ARG A 42 7.93 -4.92 -8.69
N ILE A 43 7.43 -5.17 -7.48
CA ILE A 43 5.99 -5.19 -7.20
C ILE A 43 5.38 -3.79 -7.41
N LEU A 44 6.03 -2.74 -6.92
CA LEU A 44 5.56 -1.36 -7.10
C LEU A 44 5.51 -0.96 -8.58
N GLU A 45 6.52 -1.37 -9.37
CA GLU A 45 6.54 -1.14 -10.81
C GLU A 45 5.39 -1.86 -11.52
N PHE A 46 5.10 -3.11 -11.15
CA PHE A 46 3.95 -3.85 -11.68
C PHE A 46 2.62 -3.18 -11.33
N VAL A 47 2.43 -2.79 -10.06
CA VAL A 47 1.19 -2.16 -9.58
C VAL A 47 0.97 -0.77 -10.18
N ASN A 48 2.03 -0.05 -10.58
CA ASN A 48 1.89 1.25 -11.26
C ASN A 48 1.06 1.19 -12.55
N GLN A 49 0.93 0.04 -13.19
CA GLN A 49 0.09 -0.16 -14.37
C GLN A 49 -1.38 0.22 -14.11
N ILE A 50 -1.85 0.16 -12.85
CA ILE A 50 -3.21 0.56 -12.47
C ILE A 50 -3.46 2.05 -12.76
N ASN A 51 -2.42 2.90 -12.73
CA ASN A 51 -2.55 4.34 -12.98
C ASN A 51 -2.88 4.68 -14.45
N GLU A 52 -2.79 3.72 -15.36
CA GLU A 52 -3.17 3.91 -16.78
C GLU A 52 -4.70 3.96 -16.97
N ILE A 53 -5.46 3.54 -15.95
CA ILE A 53 -6.92 3.47 -15.99
C ILE A 53 -7.51 4.77 -15.45
N ASP A 54 -8.37 5.43 -16.23
CA ASP A 54 -9.15 6.56 -15.74
C ASP A 54 -10.25 6.09 -14.79
N THR A 55 -10.13 6.49 -13.54
CA THR A 55 -11.07 6.18 -12.46
C THR A 55 -11.88 7.41 -12.03
N ALA A 56 -11.84 8.49 -12.81
CA ALA A 56 -12.60 9.69 -12.52
C ALA A 56 -14.11 9.40 -12.47
N GLY A 57 -14.74 9.70 -11.35
CA GLY A 57 -16.19 9.50 -11.15
C GLY A 57 -16.60 8.06 -10.83
N VAL A 58 -15.65 7.15 -10.62
CA VAL A 58 -15.90 5.82 -10.07
C VAL A 58 -15.83 5.90 -8.54
N GLU A 59 -16.83 5.35 -7.84
CA GLU A 59 -16.81 5.25 -6.38
C GLU A 59 -15.88 4.12 -5.93
N ASP A 60 -15.18 4.36 -4.81
CA ASP A 60 -14.30 3.36 -4.21
C ASP A 60 -15.11 2.17 -3.68
N PHE A 61 -14.57 0.96 -3.82
CA PHE A 61 -15.19 -0.25 -3.28
C PHE A 61 -14.77 -0.46 -1.82
N ASP A 62 -15.71 -0.38 -0.87
CA ASP A 62 -15.47 -0.51 0.58
C ASP A 62 -15.97 -1.83 1.17
N GLY A 63 -16.73 -2.63 0.41
CA GLY A 63 -17.16 -3.97 0.79
C GLY A 63 -18.48 -4.37 0.12
N TYR A 64 -18.85 -5.63 0.28
CA TYR A 64 -20.13 -6.14 -0.26
C TYR A 64 -21.32 -5.86 0.64
N THR A 65 -21.08 -5.47 1.90
CA THR A 65 -22.14 -5.34 2.90
C THR A 65 -22.59 -3.89 2.99
N GLU A 66 -23.83 -3.64 2.61
CA GLU A 66 -24.45 -2.31 2.63
C GLU A 66 -24.87 -1.84 4.04
N ARG A 67 -24.61 -2.63 5.09
CA ARG A 67 -25.08 -2.37 6.45
C ARG A 67 -24.00 -2.56 7.50
N ASN A 68 -23.91 -1.62 8.43
CA ASN A 68 -23.00 -1.74 9.57
C ASN A 68 -23.34 -2.96 10.42
N VAL A 69 -22.33 -3.80 10.70
CA VAL A 69 -22.45 -4.91 11.65
C VAL A 69 -22.31 -4.34 13.06
N VAL A 70 -23.39 -4.38 13.84
CA VAL A 70 -23.43 -3.84 15.21
C VAL A 70 -23.48 -4.98 16.24
N ARG A 71 -22.71 -4.82 17.32
CA ARG A 71 -22.81 -5.67 18.51
C ARG A 71 -23.98 -5.17 19.37
N LYS A 72 -24.81 -6.07 19.91
CA LYS A 72 -25.79 -5.72 20.95
C LYS A 72 -25.08 -5.35 22.24
N ASP A 73 -25.63 -4.40 22.98
CA ASP A 73 -25.10 -3.98 24.29
C ASP A 73 -25.75 -4.75 25.46
N GLU A 74 -26.24 -5.95 25.18
CA GLU A 74 -26.73 -6.92 26.17
C GLU A 74 -25.56 -7.71 26.78
#